data_AF-A0A6L5XIU3-F1
#
_entry.id   AF-A0A6L5XIU3-F1
#
_cell.length_a   1.000
_cell.length_b   1.000
_cell.length_c   1.000
_cell.angle_alpha   90.00
_cell.angle_beta   90.00
_cell.angle_gamma   90.00
#
_symmetry.space_group_name_H-M   'P 1'
#
loop_
_entity.id
_entity.type
_entity.pdbx_description
1 polymer ?
#
loop_
_entity_poly.entity_id
_entity_poly.type
_entity_poly.pdbx_seq_one_letter_code
_entity_poly.pdbx_strand_id
1 'polypeptide(L)'
;MLLLRYTITGISAVILDAIIYTLCLKLLFFSLTLAKLTGVISSVVYGYIVNSKWTFSCKTSLRNIVSYCVVYSLSIALNVITNRFLVEALPDRLFPLITAFCIATALSVCINFLGMKFWVFRQSEKHLTD
;
A
#
# COMPACT_ATOMS: atom_id res chain seq x y z
N MET A 1 9.89 13.14 8.92
CA MET A 1 10.46 12.59 7.66
C MET A 1 9.86 11.25 7.23
N LEU A 2 9.70 10.25 8.11
CA LEU A 2 9.23 8.91 7.73
C LEU A 2 7.88 8.88 6.98
N LEU A 3 6.88 9.63 7.46
CA LEU A 3 5.56 9.69 6.80
C LEU A 3 5.66 10.27 5.38
N LEU A 4 6.48 11.30 5.18
CA LEU A 4 6.69 11.91 3.85
C LEU A 4 7.35 10.92 2.88
N ARG A 5 8.40 10.21 3.32
CA ARG A 5 9.07 9.16 2.53
C ARG A 5 8.11 8.03 2.18
N TYR A 6 7.27 7.63 3.14
CA TYR A 6 6.23 6.63 2.92
C TYR A 6 5.21 7.06 1.86
N THR A 7 4.68 8.29 1.98
CA THR A 7 3.73 8.83 1.00
C THR A 7 4.35 8.96 -0.39
N ILE A 8 5.59 9.44 -0.50
CA ILE A 8 6.32 9.53 -1.78
C ILE A 8 6.47 8.13 -2.40
N THR A 9 6.85 7.13 -1.59
CA THR A 9 6.97 5.74 -2.05
C THR A 9 5.63 5.17 -2.53
N GLY A 10 4.54 5.50 -1.85
CA GLY A 10 3.18 5.11 -2.26
C GLY A 10 2.79 5.72 -3.60
N ILE A 11 3.00 7.04 -3.77
CA ILE A 11 2.69 7.73 -5.02
C ILE A 11 3.54 7.19 -6.17
N SER A 12 4.84 6.98 -5.96
CA SER A 12 5.72 6.43 -7.00
C SER A 12 5.35 4.99 -7.37
N ALA A 13 4.89 4.18 -6.41
CA ALA A 13 4.40 2.83 -6.69
C ALA A 13 3.13 2.83 -7.56
N VAL A 14 2.21 3.79 -7.35
CA VAL A 14 1.00 3.93 -8.19
C VAL A 14 1.36 4.38 -9.60
N ILE A 15 2.32 5.30 -9.74
CA ILE A 15 2.83 5.71 -11.06
C ILE A 15 3.47 4.52 -11.79
N LEU A 16 4.24 3.71 -11.07
CA LEU A 16 4.86 2.50 -11.64
C LEU A 16 3.82 1.49 -12.12
N ASP A 17 2.75 1.25 -11.34
CA ASP A 17 1.61 0.41 -11.77
C ASP A 17 1.03 0.92 -13.08
N ALA A 18 0.71 2.22 -13.16
CA ALA A 18 0.12 2.82 -14.35
C ALA A 18 1.03 2.70 -15.59
N ILE A 19 2.35 2.88 -15.43
CA ILE A 19 3.32 2.74 -16.51
C ILE A 19 3.36 1.28 -17.00
N ILE A 20 3.57 0.31 -16.09
CA ILE A 20 3.69 -1.10 -16.45
C ILE A 20 2.40 -1.62 -17.07
N TYR A 21 1.25 -1.29 -16.48
CA TYR A 21 -0.06 -1.61 -17.03
C TYR A 21 -0.21 -1.10 -18.47
N THR A 22 0.14 0.17 -18.72
CA THR A 22 0.04 0.77 -20.05
C THR A 22 0.99 0.13 -21.05
N LEU A 23 2.22 -0.19 -20.64
CA LEU A 23 3.20 -0.88 -21.48
C LEU A 23 2.75 -2.30 -21.82
N CYS A 24 2.24 -3.06 -20.85
CA CYS A 24 1.73 -4.40 -21.08
C CYS A 24 0.54 -4.41 -22.07
N LEU A 25 -0.36 -3.43 -21.98
CA LEU A 25 -1.47 -3.30 -22.92
C LEU A 25 -1.01 -2.89 -24.32
N LYS A 26 -0.17 -1.85 -24.43
CA LYS A 26 0.14 -1.22 -25.71
C LYS A 26 1.28 -1.88 -26.48
N LEU A 27 2.29 -2.43 -25.79
CA LEU A 27 3.48 -3.01 -26.43
C LEU A 27 3.46 -4.53 -26.41
N LEU A 28 2.96 -5.15 -25.33
CA LEU A 28 2.99 -6.60 -25.16
C LEU A 28 1.67 -7.29 -25.53
N PHE A 29 0.62 -6.51 -25.85
CA PHE A 29 -0.71 -6.99 -26.20
C PHE A 29 -1.29 -7.99 -25.18
N PHE A 30 -0.98 -7.80 -23.90
CA PHE A 30 -1.55 -8.62 -22.83
C PHE A 30 -3.04 -8.38 -22.70
N SER A 31 -3.77 -9.38 -22.20
CA SER A 31 -5.16 -9.18 -21.80
C SER A 31 -5.25 -8.15 -20.67
N LEU A 32 -6.39 -7.46 -20.58
CA LEU A 32 -6.65 -6.44 -19.56
C LEU A 32 -6.31 -6.93 -18.15
N THR A 33 -6.75 -8.15 -17.83
CA THR A 33 -6.51 -8.79 -16.54
C THR A 33 -5.04 -9.07 -16.30
N LEU A 34 -4.34 -9.63 -17.30
CA LEU A 34 -2.90 -9.92 -17.18
C LEU A 34 -2.08 -8.64 -17.00
N ALA A 35 -2.35 -7.61 -17.79
CA ALA A 35 -1.67 -6.32 -17.69
C ALA A 35 -1.90 -5.66 -16.32
N LYS A 36 -3.12 -5.77 -15.76
CA LYS A 36 -3.40 -5.20 -14.44
C LYS A 36 -2.70 -5.98 -13.33
N LEU A 37 -2.68 -7.30 -13.41
CA LEU A 37 -1.99 -8.16 -12.44
C LEU A 37 -0.48 -7.87 -12.43
N THR A 38 0.16 -7.76 -13.60
CA THR A 38 1.60 -7.48 -13.69
C THR A 38 1.95 -6.09 -13.14
N GLY A 39 1.16 -5.08 -13.44
CA GLY A 39 1.32 -3.73 -12.89
C GLY A 39 1.23 -3.71 -11.36
N VAL A 40 0.18 -4.31 -10.81
CA VAL A 40 -0.05 -4.37 -9.36
C VAL A 40 1.07 -5.15 -8.65
N ILE A 41 1.45 -6.33 -9.15
CA ILE A 41 2.53 -7.13 -8.55
C ILE A 41 3.84 -6.33 -8.55
N SER A 42 4.17 -5.70 -9.67
CA SER A 42 5.40 -4.91 -9.79
C SER A 42 5.41 -3.72 -8.83
N SER A 43 4.27 -3.05 -8.69
CA SER A 43 4.08 -1.95 -7.74
C SER A 43 4.25 -2.38 -6.28
N VAL A 44 3.68 -3.52 -5.89
CA VAL A 44 3.82 -4.08 -4.54
C VAL A 44 5.27 -4.46 -4.23
N VAL A 45 5.95 -5.13 -5.17
CA VAL A 45 7.37 -5.51 -5.02
C VAL A 45 8.26 -4.27 -4.89
N TYR A 46 8.06 -3.28 -5.78
CA TYR A 46 8.76 -2.00 -5.72
C TYR A 46 8.52 -1.29 -4.38
N GLY A 47 7.26 -1.22 -3.93
CA GLY A 47 6.88 -0.59 -2.68
C GLY A 47 7.56 -1.22 -1.47
N TYR A 48 7.68 -2.55 -1.43
CA TYR A 48 8.44 -3.24 -0.38
C TYR A 48 9.93 -2.89 -0.40
N ILE A 49 10.57 -2.93 -1.58
CA ILE A 49 12.01 -2.67 -1.73
C ILE A 49 12.34 -1.24 -1.28
N VAL A 50 11.57 -0.25 -1.76
CA VAL A 50 11.81 1.16 -1.43
C VAL A 50 11.50 1.43 0.04
N ASN A 51 10.42 0.88 0.59
CA ASN A 51 10.13 1.04 2.01
C ASN A 51 11.20 0.40 2.89
N SER A 52 11.69 -0.79 2.54
CA SER A 52 12.76 -1.46 3.29
C SER A 52 14.08 -0.69 3.22
N LYS A 53 14.49 -0.20 2.04
CA LYS A 53 15.81 0.42 1.85
C LYS A 53 15.85 1.91 2.22
N TRP A 54 14.83 2.67 1.84
CA TRP A 54 14.83 4.13 1.92
C TRP A 54 13.94 4.69 3.04
N THR A 55 12.75 4.14 3.23
CA THR A 55 11.84 4.62 4.29
C THR A 55 12.31 4.16 5.66
N PHE A 56 12.58 2.87 5.83
CA PHE A 56 12.88 2.27 7.14
C PHE A 56 14.30 1.70 7.27
N SER A 57 15.13 1.76 6.22
CA SER A 57 16.54 1.33 6.22
C SER A 57 16.81 0.01 6.98
N CYS A 58 15.95 -0.99 6.76
CA CYS A 58 16.02 -2.31 7.38
C CYS A 58 16.60 -3.34 6.40
N LYS A 59 17.33 -4.33 6.94
CA LYS A 59 17.70 -5.53 6.18
C LYS A 59 16.43 -6.30 5.80
N THR A 60 16.37 -6.76 4.56
CA THR A 60 15.32 -7.65 4.07
C THR A 60 15.41 -8.98 4.81
N SER A 61 14.29 -9.47 5.33
CA SER A 61 14.17 -10.80 5.94
C SER A 61 12.83 -11.42 5.58
N LEU A 62 12.75 -12.76 5.55
CA LEU A 62 11.49 -13.46 5.26
C LEU A 62 10.39 -13.02 6.24
N ARG A 63 10.75 -12.81 7.52
CA ARG A 63 9.86 -12.27 8.55
C ARG A 63 9.29 -10.90 8.15
N ASN A 64 10.13 -9.98 7.65
CA ASN A 64 9.67 -8.65 7.24
C ASN A 64 8.75 -8.71 6.02
N ILE A 65 9.01 -9.62 5.07
CA ILE A 65 8.13 -9.85 3.91
C ILE A 65 6.77 -10.35 4.38
N VAL A 66 6.74 -11.39 5.21
CA VAL A 66 5.49 -11.97 5.73
C VAL A 66 4.72 -10.94 6.55
N SER A 67 5.38 -10.23 7.47
CA SER A 67 4.72 -9.16 8.25
C SER A 67 4.19 -8.05 7.36
N TYR A 68 4.90 -7.67 6.30
CA TYR A 68 4.43 -6.67 5.33
C TYR A 68 3.14 -7.15 4.64
N CYS A 69 3.12 -8.38 4.13
CA CYS A 69 1.93 -8.97 3.52
C CYS A 69 0.74 -9.01 4.51
N VAL A 70 0.98 -9.37 5.77
CA VAL A 70 -0.08 -9.43 6.80
C VAL A 70 -0.64 -8.03 7.09
N VAL A 71 0.22 -7.04 7.33
CA VAL A 71 -0.20 -5.65 7.58
C VAL A 71 -0.98 -5.09 6.39
N TYR A 72 -0.50 -5.33 5.17
CA TYR A 72 -1.14 -4.83 3.96
C TYR A 72 -2.51 -5.48 3.76
N SER A 73 -2.60 -6.80 3.95
CA SER A 73 -3.86 -7.55 3.86
C SER A 73 -4.88 -7.10 4.89
N LEU A 74 -4.46 -6.89 6.14
CA LEU A 74 -5.32 -6.37 7.19
C LEU A 74 -5.81 -4.94 6.88
N SER A 75 -4.91 -4.09 6.37
CA SER A 75 -5.24 -2.72 5.97
C SER A 75 -6.30 -2.69 4.85
N ILE A 76 -6.20 -3.59 3.88
CA ILE A 76 -7.20 -3.74 2.81
C ILE A 76 -8.53 -4.25 3.39
N ALA A 77 -8.51 -5.29 4.22
CA ALA A 77 -9.73 -5.83 4.81
C ALA A 77 -10.49 -4.78 5.61
N LEU A 78 -9.77 -4.02 6.45
CA LEU A 78 -10.36 -2.92 7.22
C LEU A 78 -10.86 -1.78 6.34
N ASN A 79 -10.18 -1.47 5.24
CA ASN A 79 -10.68 -0.51 4.25
C ASN A 79 -12.04 -0.93 3.71
N VAL A 80 -12.15 -2.17 3.20
CA VAL A 80 -13.37 -2.69 2.58
C VAL A 80 -14.52 -2.75 3.59
N ILE A 81 -14.26 -3.25 4.80
CA ILE A 81 -15.26 -3.33 5.87
C ILE A 81 -15.76 -1.94 6.27
N THR A 82 -14.82 -1.00 6.49
CA THR A 82 -15.17 0.36 6.90
C THR A 82 -15.92 1.10 5.80
N ASN A 83 -15.47 0.96 4.55
CA ASN A 83 -16.14 1.58 3.41
C ASN A 83 -17.58 1.07 3.28
N ARG A 84 -17.78 -0.25 3.33
CA ARG A 84 -19.10 -0.87 3.29
C ARG A 84 -19.99 -0.38 4.42
N PHE A 85 -19.49 -0.40 5.66
CA PHE A 85 -20.24 0.06 6.83
C PHE A 85 -20.67 1.52 6.71
N LEU A 86 -19.77 2.41 6.27
CA LEU A 86 -20.09 3.83 6.10
C LEU A 86 -21.11 4.06 4.98
N VAL A 87 -21.00 3.32 3.87
CA VAL A 87 -21.97 3.42 2.75
C VAL A 87 -23.35 2.93 3.19
N GLU A 88 -23.44 1.85 3.96
CA GLU A 88 -24.72 1.32 4.48
C GLU A 88 -25.33 2.26 5.54
N ALA A 89 -24.52 2.99 6.31
CA ALA A 89 -24.98 3.90 7.36
C ALA A 89 -25.44 5.28 6.86
N LEU A 90 -25.13 5.67 5.62
CA LEU A 90 -25.42 7.00 5.09
C LEU A 90 -26.60 6.95 4.07
N PRO A 91 -27.72 7.65 4.33
CA PRO A 91 -28.97 7.49 3.58
C PRO A 91 -28.99 8.11 2.17
N ASP A 92 -28.01 8.95 1.80
CA ASP A 92 -27.97 9.62 0.48
C ASP A 92 -26.83 9.10 -0.42
N ARG A 93 -27.06 8.99 -1.73
CA ARG A 93 -26.29 8.04 -2.56
C ARG A 93 -24.98 8.52 -3.18
N LEU A 94 -24.67 9.82 -3.26
CA LEU A 94 -23.49 10.28 -4.03
C LEU A 94 -22.40 10.97 -3.18
N PHE A 95 -22.77 11.95 -2.35
CA PHE A 95 -21.81 12.62 -1.46
C PHE A 95 -21.21 11.64 -0.43
N PRO A 96 -22.01 10.74 0.18
CA PRO A 96 -21.52 9.75 1.14
C PRO A 96 -20.57 8.69 0.59
N LEU A 97 -20.66 8.33 -0.70
CA LEU A 97 -19.74 7.35 -1.31
C LEU A 97 -18.29 7.86 -1.29
N ILE A 98 -18.09 9.11 -1.70
CA ILE A 98 -16.76 9.74 -1.71
C ILE A 98 -16.26 9.92 -0.29
N THR A 99 -17.10 10.36 0.64
CA THR A 99 -16.74 10.50 2.06
C THR A 99 -16.35 9.16 2.68
N ALA A 100 -17.15 8.10 2.46
CA ALA A 100 -16.86 6.75 2.93
C ALA A 100 -15.56 6.20 2.34
N PHE A 101 -15.30 6.45 1.05
CA PHE A 101 -14.05 6.10 0.39
C PHE A 101 -12.85 6.81 1.01
N CYS A 102 -12.95 8.13 1.21
CA CYS A 102 -11.87 8.92 1.80
C CYS A 102 -11.57 8.49 3.24
N ILE A 103 -12.59 8.29 4.08
CA ILE A 103 -12.40 7.87 5.48
C ILE A 103 -11.79 6.47 5.55
N ALA A 104 -12.33 5.51 4.80
CA ALA A 104 -11.79 4.15 4.76
C ALA A 104 -10.35 4.12 4.25
N THR A 105 -10.03 4.93 3.24
CA THR A 105 -8.67 5.06 2.69
C THR A 105 -7.72 5.68 3.69
N ALA A 106 -8.11 6.77 4.35
CA ALA A 106 -7.29 7.40 5.38
C ALA A 106 -6.99 6.45 6.53
N LEU A 107 -8.00 5.72 7.03
CA LEU A 107 -7.83 4.71 8.07
C LEU A 107 -6.88 3.60 7.63
N SER A 108 -7.07 3.06 6.43
CA SER A 108 -6.20 2.03 5.86
C SER A 108 -4.76 2.48 5.75
N VAL A 109 -4.51 3.68 5.22
CA VAL A 109 -3.17 4.26 5.07
C VAL A 109 -2.51 4.44 6.44
N CYS A 110 -3.24 4.92 7.45
CA CYS A 110 -2.75 5.07 8.82
C CYS A 110 -2.34 3.72 9.42
N ILE A 111 -3.22 2.72 9.34
CA ILE A 111 -2.94 1.37 9.88
C ILE A 111 -1.74 0.75 9.16
N ASN A 112 -1.67 0.90 7.84
CA ASN A 112 -0.58 0.36 7.05
C ASN A 112 0.76 1.00 7.43
N PHE A 113 0.79 2.33 7.57
CA PHE A 113 1.98 3.06 8.02
C PHE A 113 2.40 2.67 9.44
N LEU A 114 1.46 2.62 10.38
CA LEU A 114 1.72 2.26 11.78
C LEU A 114 2.21 0.81 11.89
N GLY A 115 1.57 -0.13 11.18
CA GLY A 115 1.99 -1.52 11.13
C GLY A 115 3.39 -1.68 10.53
N MET A 116 3.69 -0.96 9.45
CA MET A 116 5.04 -0.95 8.88
C MET A 116 6.08 -0.42 9.86
N LYS A 117 5.79 0.73 10.47
CA LYS A 117 6.71 1.41 11.39
C LYS A 117 6.99 0.60 12.65
N PHE A 118 5.95 0.11 13.31
CA PHE A 118 6.08 -0.49 14.64
C PHE A 118 6.21 -2.01 14.64
N TRP A 119 5.78 -2.69 13.57
CA TRP A 119 5.77 -4.16 13.53
C TRP A 119 6.67 -4.74 12.44
N VAL A 120 6.52 -4.29 11.20
CA VAL A 120 7.27 -4.85 10.05
C VAL A 120 8.75 -4.49 10.12
N PHE A 121 9.07 -3.22 10.35
CA PHE A 121 10.44 -2.69 10.29
C PHE A 121 11.00 -2.26 11.65
N ARG A 122 10.51 -2.86 12.74
CA ARG A 122 10.86 -2.53 14.13
C ARG A 122 12.36 -2.60 14.46
N GLN A 123 13.16 -3.33 13.67
CA GLN A 123 14.59 -3.55 13.96
C GLN A 123 15.52 -2.43 13.46
N SER A 124 15.02 -1.40 12.77
CA SER A 124 15.86 -0.26 12.35
C SER A 124 16.38 0.62 13.49
N GLU A 125 15.72 0.63 14.66
CA GLU A 125 16.14 1.48 15.78
C GLU A 125 17.40 0.98 16.50
N LYS A 126 17.73 -0.31 16.42
CA LYS A 126 18.87 -0.86 17.17
C LYS A 126 20.25 -0.52 16.61
N HIS A 127 20.35 -0.02 15.37
CA HIS A 127 21.67 0.24 14.75
C HIS A 127 22.19 1.67 14.91
N LEU A 128 21.46 2.54 15.62
CA LEU A 128 21.86 3.93 15.90
C LEU A 128 22.23 4.18 17.38
N THR A 129 22.26 3.12 18.20
CA THR A 129 22.55 3.20 19.65
C THR A 129 23.74 2.33 20.08
N ASP A 130 24.45 1.72 19.13
CA ASP A 130 25.71 0.99 19.35
C ASP A 130 26.88 1.73 18.68
#